data_AF-A0A081AKF0-F1
#
_entry.id   AF-A0A081AKF0-F1
#
_cell.length_a   1.000
_cell.length_b   1.000
_cell.length_c   1.000
_cell.angle_alpha   90.00
_cell.angle_beta   90.00
_cell.angle_gamma   90.00
#
_symmetry.space_group_name_H-M   'P 1'
#
loop_
_entity.id
_entity.type
_entity.pdbx_description
1 polymer ?
#
loop_
_entity_poly.entity_id
_entity_poly.type
_entity_poly.pdbx_seq_one_letter_code
_entity_poly.pdbx_strand_id
1 'polypeptide(L)'
;MRISLRAIDKNAPAGEWAIVHTGNGSAVHNHKPSMDARVHAAHRSRAAQDIIATSERSVHSTIEAQSAAGVPVANIYATMLNHDPNTMLLPKDIANAKD
;
A
#
# COMPACT_ATOMS: atom_id res chain seq x y z
N MET A 1 -2.93 21.64 1.21
CA MET A 1 -3.31 21.08 -0.10
C MET A 1 -4.79 20.70 -0.06
N ARG A 2 -5.60 21.13 -1.04
CA ARG A 2 -7.03 20.74 -1.14
C ARG A 2 -7.25 19.95 -2.42
N ILE A 3 -7.62 18.68 -2.25
CA ILE A 3 -8.05 17.79 -3.34
C ILE A 3 -9.57 17.91 -3.47
N SER A 4 -10.07 17.99 -4.70
CA SER A 4 -11.51 17.92 -5.00
C SER A 4 -11.78 16.94 -6.13
N LEU A 5 -12.92 16.26 -6.06
CA LEU A 5 -13.46 15.48 -7.18
C LEU A 5 -14.28 16.41 -8.08
N ARG A 6 -14.09 16.31 -9.39
CA ARG A 6 -14.89 17.02 -10.39
C ARG A 6 -15.31 16.06 -11.49
N ALA A 7 -16.57 16.15 -11.93
CA ALA A 7 -17.00 15.44 -13.12
C ALA A 7 -16.18 15.92 -14.31
N ILE A 8 -15.71 15.00 -15.16
CA ILE A 8 -14.98 15.32 -16.39
C ILE A 8 -15.90 16.04 -17.36
N ASP A 9 -17.12 15.53 -17.52
CA ASP A 9 -18.21 16.21 -18.22
C ASP A 9 -19.21 16.76 -17.22
N LYS A 10 -19.31 18.10 -17.17
CA LYS A 10 -20.26 18.81 -16.31
C LYS A 10 -21.74 18.48 -16.61
N ASN A 11 -22.02 17.99 -17.81
CA ASN A 11 -23.37 17.61 -18.25
C ASN A 11 -23.68 16.13 -17.97
N ALA A 12 -22.68 15.33 -17.58
CA ALA A 12 -22.83 13.92 -17.22
C ALA A 12 -22.25 13.66 -15.82
N PRO A 13 -22.94 14.12 -14.74
CA PRO A 13 -22.42 14.04 -13.38
C PRO A 13 -22.32 12.60 -12.83
N ALA A 14 -22.95 11.62 -13.47
CA ALA A 14 -22.78 10.21 -13.13
C ALA A 14 -21.62 9.53 -13.90
N GLY A 15 -20.98 10.26 -14.83
CA GLY A 15 -19.87 9.77 -15.65
C GLY A 15 -18.52 9.81 -14.92
N GLU A 16 -17.44 9.83 -15.68
CA GLU A 16 -16.08 9.82 -15.13
C GLU A 16 -15.76 11.06 -14.29
N TRP A 17 -14.96 10.85 -13.25
CA TRP A 17 -14.53 11.89 -12.32
C TRP A 17 -13.02 12.07 -12.39
N ALA A 18 -12.58 13.33 -12.39
CA ALA A 18 -11.18 13.72 -12.26
C ALA A 18 -10.86 14.14 -10.82
N ILE A 19 -9.68 13.74 -10.36
CA ILE A 19 -9.07 14.25 -9.13
C ILE A 19 -8.32 15.53 -9.48
N VAL A 20 -8.70 16.65 -8.86
CA VAL A 20 -8.10 17.96 -9.15
C VAL A 20 -7.49 18.56 -7.90
N HIS A 21 -6.26 19.08 -8.04
CA HIS A 21 -5.59 19.87 -7.02
C HIS A 21 -6.01 21.34 -7.19
N THR A 22 -6.73 21.89 -6.21
CA THR A 22 -7.20 23.29 -6.29
C THR A 22 -6.12 24.24 -5.76
N GLY A 23 -5.75 25.23 -6.58
CA GLY A 23 -4.53 26.06 -6.47
C GLY A 23 -4.38 26.93 -5.22
N ASN A 24 -5.32 26.90 -4.29
CA ASN A 24 -5.27 27.63 -3.03
C ASN A 24 -4.44 26.88 -1.96
N GLY A 25 -4.18 25.59 -2.17
CA GLY A 25 -3.25 24.82 -1.37
C GLY A 25 -1.98 24.61 -2.16
N SER A 26 -0.89 25.24 -1.72
CA SER A 26 0.46 25.02 -2.24
C SER A 26 0.67 23.54 -2.64
N ALA A 27 0.99 23.31 -3.91
CA ALA A 27 1.53 22.03 -4.38
C ALA A 27 2.94 21.77 -3.80
N VAL A 28 3.54 22.78 -3.18
CA VAL A 28 4.80 22.72 -2.46
C VAL A 28 4.52 22.25 -1.04
N HIS A 29 4.92 21.02 -0.76
CA HIS A 29 5.06 20.54 0.61
C HIS A 29 6.24 21.28 1.26
N ASN A 30 6.10 21.68 2.52
CA ASN A 30 7.20 22.26 3.29
C ASN A 30 8.20 21.21 3.81
N HIS A 31 8.02 19.95 3.41
CA HIS A 31 8.89 18.82 3.72
C HIS A 31 8.99 17.92 2.50
N LYS A 32 10.06 17.13 2.44
CA LYS A 32 10.17 16.04 1.44
C LYS A 32 9.14 14.95 1.75
N PRO A 33 8.63 14.22 0.76
CA PRO A 33 7.85 13.01 1.00
C PRO A 33 8.62 12.05 1.89
N SER A 34 7.93 11.37 2.81
CA SER A 34 8.55 10.30 3.58
C SER A 34 8.84 9.11 2.68
N MET A 35 10.12 8.76 2.56
CA MET A 35 10.56 7.56 1.82
C MET A 35 10.56 6.31 2.70
N ASP A 36 10.55 6.46 4.02
CA ASP A 36 10.46 5.32 4.93
C ASP A 36 9.04 4.75 4.91
N ALA A 37 8.92 3.51 4.42
CA ALA A 37 7.67 2.78 4.36
C ALA A 37 6.96 2.69 5.73
N ARG A 38 7.72 2.74 6.83
CA ARG A 38 7.20 2.61 8.19
C ARG A 38 6.46 3.86 8.69
N VAL A 39 6.72 5.04 8.11
CA VAL A 39 6.13 6.32 8.56
C VAL A 39 4.60 6.35 8.44
N HIS A 40 4.02 5.45 7.63
CA HIS A 40 2.57 5.19 7.58
C HIS A 40 2.24 3.69 7.52
N ALA A 41 2.91 2.88 8.35
CA ALA A 41 2.78 1.41 8.34
C ALA A 41 1.32 0.93 8.35
N ALA A 42 0.43 1.56 9.15
CA ALA A 42 -0.97 1.17 9.22
C ALA A 42 -1.74 1.38 7.89
N HIS A 43 -1.49 2.48 7.18
CA HIS A 43 -2.16 2.76 5.91
C HIS A 43 -1.63 1.86 4.79
N ARG A 44 -0.33 1.60 4.78
CA ARG A 44 0.30 0.70 3.81
C ARG A 44 -0.06 -0.76 4.05
N SER A 45 -0.14 -1.19 5.31
CA SER A 45 -0.58 -2.54 5.67
C SER A 45 -2.02 -2.81 5.20
N ARG A 46 -2.92 -1.83 5.33
CA ARG A 46 -4.29 -1.96 4.80
C ARG A 46 -4.31 -2.09 3.29
N ALA A 47 -3.60 -1.20 2.58
CA ALA A 47 -3.49 -1.29 1.12
C ALA A 47 -2.88 -2.62 0.66
N ALA A 48 -1.90 -3.16 1.39
CA ALA A 48 -1.34 -4.49 1.10
C ALA A 48 -2.37 -5.61 1.30
N GLN A 49 -3.21 -5.54 2.34
CA GLN A 49 -4.26 -6.53 2.55
C GLN A 49 -5.35 -6.47 1.47
N ASP A 50 -5.74 -5.29 1.02
CA ASP A 50 -6.71 -5.13 -0.08
C ASP A 50 -6.18 -5.74 -1.40
N ILE A 51 -4.88 -5.61 -1.65
CA ILE A 51 -4.20 -6.23 -2.81
C ILE A 51 -4.16 -7.76 -2.69
N ILE A 52 -3.92 -8.28 -1.48
CA ILE A 52 -3.90 -9.73 -1.22
C ILE A 52 -5.29 -10.35 -1.40
N ALA A 53 -6.34 -9.65 -0.96
CA ALA A 53 -7.73 -10.12 -1.06
C ALA A 53 -8.24 -10.27 -2.51
N THR A 54 -7.54 -9.68 -3.49
CA THR A 54 -8.01 -9.55 -4.87
C THR A 54 -7.20 -10.34 -5.90
N SER A 55 -6.15 -11.08 -5.51
CA SER A 55 -5.23 -11.74 -6.45
C SER A 55 -4.91 -13.19 -6.07
N GLU A 56 -5.02 -14.13 -7.02
CA GLU A 56 -4.28 -15.41 -6.94
C GLU A 56 -2.78 -15.11 -7.08
N ARG A 57 -2.11 -14.84 -5.98
CA ARG A 57 -0.69 -14.45 -5.98
C ARG A 57 0.16 -15.50 -5.28
N SER A 58 1.34 -15.78 -5.85
CA SER A 58 2.32 -16.67 -5.25
C SER A 58 2.83 -16.12 -3.91
N VAL A 59 3.24 -17.00 -3.01
CA VAL A 59 3.84 -16.68 -1.70
C VAL A 59 4.90 -15.56 -1.81
N HIS A 60 5.76 -15.63 -2.82
CA HIS A 60 6.81 -14.65 -3.06
C HIS A 60 6.25 -13.24 -3.31
N SER A 61 5.24 -13.12 -4.18
CA SER A 61 4.64 -11.84 -4.51
C SER A 61 3.86 -11.22 -3.33
N THR A 62 3.36 -12.06 -2.42
CA THR A 62 2.73 -11.59 -1.18
C THR A 62 3.77 -11.04 -0.19
N ILE A 63 4.91 -11.72 -0.03
CA ILE A 63 6.02 -11.25 0.80
C ILE A 63 6.54 -9.91 0.29
N GLU A 64 6.75 -9.75 -1.02
CA GLU A 64 7.21 -8.50 -1.62
C GLU A 64 6.24 -7.35 -1.34
N ALA A 65 4.93 -7.57 -1.57
CA ALA A 65 3.90 -6.56 -1.35
C ALA A 65 3.82 -6.13 0.12
N GLN A 66 3.85 -7.08 1.06
CA GLN A 66 3.81 -6.77 2.49
C GLN A 66 5.12 -6.12 2.98
N SER A 67 6.26 -6.54 2.45
CA SER A 67 7.57 -5.95 2.78
C SER A 67 7.64 -4.49 2.31
N ALA A 68 7.21 -4.21 1.07
CA ALA A 68 7.13 -2.85 0.51
C ALA A 68 6.14 -1.96 1.27
N ALA A 69 5.10 -2.56 1.85
CA ALA A 69 4.17 -1.88 2.74
C ALA A 69 4.72 -1.64 4.15
N GLY A 70 5.91 -2.14 4.48
CA GLY A 70 6.50 -2.00 5.81
C GLY A 70 5.77 -2.82 6.88
N VAL A 71 5.10 -3.90 6.49
CA VAL A 71 4.48 -4.83 7.44
C VAL A 71 5.59 -5.49 8.27
N PRO A 72 5.42 -5.62 9.60
CA PRO A 72 6.42 -6.29 10.44
C PRO A 72 6.66 -7.74 9.99
N VAL A 73 7.92 -8.17 10.00
CA VAL A 73 8.37 -9.52 9.61
C VAL A 73 7.52 -10.63 10.25
N ALA A 74 7.23 -10.53 11.55
CA ALA A 74 6.41 -11.51 12.27
C ALA A 74 4.99 -11.63 11.69
N ASN A 75 4.40 -10.52 11.25
CA ASN A 75 3.06 -10.51 10.66
C ASN A 75 3.06 -11.06 9.24
N ILE A 76 4.13 -10.80 8.47
CA ILE A 76 4.32 -11.41 7.14
C ILE A 76 4.42 -12.93 7.29
N TYR A 77 5.27 -13.39 8.21
CA TYR A 77 5.45 -14.80 8.51
C TYR A 77 4.14 -15.49 8.94
N ALA A 78 3.39 -14.89 9.86
CA ALA A 78 2.09 -15.40 10.29
C ALA A 78 1.05 -15.43 9.15
N THR A 79 1.08 -14.45 8.25
CA THR A 79 0.20 -14.44 7.07
C THR A 79 0.51 -15.62 6.16
N MET A 80 1.79 -15.92 5.95
CA MET A 80 2.22 -17.02 5.08
C MET A 80 1.87 -18.39 5.68
N LEU A 81 2.08 -18.60 6.98
CA LEU A 81 1.66 -19.83 7.66
C LEU A 81 0.15 -20.07 7.58
N ASN A 82 -0.66 -19.00 7.64
CA ASN A 82 -2.11 -19.12 7.51
C ASN A 82 -2.57 -19.39 6.07
N HIS A 83 -1.83 -18.89 5.08
CA HIS A 83 -2.16 -19.07 3.67
C HIS A 83 -1.69 -20.43 3.14
N ASP A 84 -0.50 -20.86 3.54
CA ASP A 84 0.09 -22.16 3.21
C ASP A 84 0.86 -22.72 4.42
N PRO A 85 0.27 -23.66 5.17
CA PRO A 85 0.92 -24.25 6.35
C PRO A 85 2.23 -24.99 6.05
N ASN A 86 2.46 -25.39 4.79
CA ASN A 86 3.68 -26.10 4.36
C ASN A 86 4.76 -25.15 3.85
N THR A 87 4.52 -23.85 3.85
CA THR A 87 5.51 -22.87 3.42
C THR A 87 6.70 -22.86 4.38
N MET A 88 7.90 -23.09 3.83
CA MET A 88 9.16 -22.99 4.56
C MET A 88 9.78 -21.61 4.29
N LEU A 89 9.48 -20.65 5.17
CA LEU A 89 10.07 -19.31 5.16
C LEU A 89 10.90 -19.09 6.42
N LEU A 90 12.05 -18.47 6.26
CA LEU A 90 12.86 -17.94 7.34
C LEU A 90 12.69 -16.42 7.39
N PRO A 91 12.81 -15.77 8.56
CA PRO A 91 12.74 -14.32 8.67
C PRO A 91 13.65 -13.56 7.70
N LYS A 92 14.84 -14.12 7.39
CA LYS A 92 15.79 -13.57 6.41
C LYS A 92 15.28 -13.53 4.96
N ASP A 93 14.25 -14.33 4.65
CA ASP A 93 13.63 -14.38 3.33
C ASP A 93 12.64 -13.22 3.13
N ILE A 94 12.41 -12.41 4.17
CA ILE A 94 11.56 -11.22 4.16
C ILE A 94 12.46 -9.98 4.06
N ALA A 95 12.30 -9.21 2.98
CA ALA A 95 13.23 -8.16 2.56
C ALA A 95 13.45 -7.01 3.56
N ASN A 96 12.57 -6.84 4.56
CA ASN A 96 12.69 -5.81 5.60
C ASN A 96 13.12 -6.36 6.97
N ALA A 97 13.53 -7.62 7.04
CA ALA A 97 14.16 -8.18 8.23
C ALA A 97 15.49 -7.50 8.51
N LYS A 98 15.76 -7.27 9.80
CA LYS A 98 17.10 -6.86 10.24
C LYS A 98 17.94 -8.12 10.47
N ASP A 99 19.20 -8.06 10.09
CA ASP A 99 20.23 -9.03 10.47
C ASP A 99 20.39 -9.12 12.00
#